data_AF-A0A178ACB0-F1
#
_entry.id   AF-A0A178ACB0-F1
#
_cell.length_a   1.000
_cell.length_b   1.000
_cell.length_c   1.000
_cell.angle_alpha   90.00
_cell.angle_beta   90.00
_cell.angle_gamma   90.00
#
_symmetry.space_group_name_H-M   'P 1'
#
loop_
_entity.id
_entity.type
_entity.pdbx_description
1 polymer ?
#
loop_
_entity_poly.entity_id
_entity_poly.type
_entity_poly.pdbx_seq_one_letter_code
_entity_poly.pdbx_strand_id
1 'polypeptide(L)'
;MEDDDEMPQLSGSALDALKEFYGERDARQKQFENLKSQAEDDFEGKLSMDAFTEDWNASQFWYNDETATALARQLLDGATDESRIAVVSAPSAFIQLKNLLASGEYTCRPDIKLLEFDERFAVFKEFVPYDFEKAIQLPHEMKASFDRIICDPPFLSDDCQTKAALTVRWLAKSWTPESLRLIVCTGERMESIITSKLYGKVGTKTTDYEIKHAKGLSNEFRCYANFECEAWKWAAS
;
A
#
# COMPACT_ATOMS: atom_id res chain seq x y z
N MET A 1 -10.32 -38.83 50.84
CA MET A 1 -10.58 -38.34 49.48
C MET A 1 -9.63 -37.18 49.32
N GLU A 2 -8.44 -37.48 48.83
CA GLU A 2 -7.46 -36.49 48.38
C GLU A 2 -7.77 -36.31 46.90
N ASP A 3 -8.40 -35.19 46.54
CA ASP A 3 -8.49 -34.77 45.14
C ASP A 3 -7.12 -34.20 44.79
N ASP A 4 -6.39 -34.96 43.98
CA ASP A 4 -5.12 -34.58 43.37
C ASP A 4 -5.41 -33.41 42.41
N ASP A 5 -4.99 -32.20 42.79
CA ASP A 5 -4.86 -31.04 41.90
C ASP A 5 -3.73 -31.36 40.88
N GLU A 6 -4.06 -32.17 39.88
CA GLU A 6 -3.16 -32.49 38.78
C GLU A 6 -2.99 -31.21 37.93
N MET A 7 -1.96 -30.43 38.26
CA MET A 7 -1.55 -29.27 37.46
C MET A 7 -1.45 -29.69 35.98
N PRO A 8 -2.18 -29.04 35.06
CA PRO A 8 -2.13 -29.41 33.66
C PRO A 8 -0.70 -29.26 33.13
N GLN A 9 -0.05 -30.38 32.84
CA GLN A 9 1.28 -30.39 32.24
C GLN A 9 1.15 -30.22 30.73
N LEU A 10 1.84 -29.22 30.18
CA LEU A 10 1.91 -28.99 28.74
C LEU A 10 2.52 -30.21 28.04
N SER A 11 1.86 -30.73 27.01
CA SER A 11 2.42 -31.81 26.19
C SER A 11 3.73 -31.38 25.53
N GLY A 12 4.62 -32.32 25.21
CA GLY A 12 5.87 -32.01 24.51
C GLY A 12 5.64 -31.22 23.21
N SER A 13 4.57 -31.55 22.47
CA SER A 13 4.14 -30.81 21.29
C SER A 13 3.73 -29.36 21.58
N ALA A 14 3.13 -29.08 22.74
CA ALA A 14 2.74 -27.72 23.13
C ALA A 14 3.97 -26.89 23.55
N LEU A 15 4.96 -27.51 24.18
CA LEU A 15 6.23 -26.85 24.53
C LEU A 15 7.07 -26.50 23.30
N ASP A 16 7.11 -27.38 22.30
CA ASP A 16 7.83 -27.11 21.05
C ASP A 16 7.15 -26.01 20.23
N ALA A 17 5.81 -26.03 20.12
CA ALA A 17 5.05 -24.96 19.50
C ALA A 17 5.24 -23.61 20.22
N LEU A 18 5.34 -23.61 21.56
CA LEU A 18 5.64 -22.40 22.34
C LEU A 18 7.05 -21.87 22.04
N LYS A 19 8.07 -22.74 21.98
CA LYS A 19 9.45 -22.33 21.65
C LYS A 19 9.55 -21.75 20.24
N GLU A 20 8.88 -22.38 19.28
CA GLU A 20 8.80 -21.90 17.90
C GLU A 20 8.14 -20.51 17.85
N PHE A 21 6.99 -20.34 18.53
CA PHE A 21 6.31 -19.06 18.65
C PHE A 21 7.18 -17.95 19.28
N TYR A 22 7.90 -18.25 20.36
CA TYR A 22 8.82 -17.28 20.97
C TYR A 22 10.01 -16.95 20.05
N GLY A 23 10.56 -17.95 19.35
CA GLY A 23 11.64 -17.76 18.39
C GLY A 23 11.24 -16.87 17.21
N GLU A 24 10.06 -17.12 16.63
CA GLU A 24 9.48 -16.28 15.58
C GLU A 24 9.25 -14.85 16.06
N ARG A 25 8.71 -14.69 17.28
CA ARG A 25 8.45 -13.37 17.87
C ARG A 25 9.74 -12.58 18.08
N ASP A 26 10.78 -13.22 18.61
CA ASP A 26 12.08 -12.59 18.84
C ASP A 26 12.79 -12.23 17.52
N ALA A 27 12.68 -13.08 16.50
CA ALA A 27 13.21 -12.79 15.17
C ALA A 27 12.49 -11.60 14.53
N ARG A 28 11.15 -11.56 14.61
CA ARG A 28 10.33 -10.46 14.13
C ARG A 28 10.63 -9.15 14.87
N GLN A 29 10.81 -9.21 16.19
CA GLN A 29 11.18 -8.04 16.99
C GLN A 29 12.55 -7.49 16.57
N LYS A 30 13.56 -8.35 16.40
CA LYS A 30 14.89 -7.93 15.92
C LYS A 30 14.84 -7.34 14.51
N GLN A 31 14.08 -7.95 13.61
CA GLN A 31 13.90 -7.42 12.26
C GLN A 31 13.21 -6.05 12.27
N PHE A 32 12.18 -5.89 13.11
CA PHE A 32 11.49 -4.62 13.30
C PHE A 32 12.41 -3.55 13.88
N GLU A 33 13.20 -3.87 14.91
CA GLU A 33 14.18 -2.95 15.50
C GLU A 33 15.26 -2.55 14.49
N ASN A 34 15.75 -3.49 13.67
CA ASN A 34 16.72 -3.19 12.61
C ASN A 34 16.12 -2.29 11.52
N LEU A 35 14.91 -2.59 11.05
CA LEU A 35 14.19 -1.76 10.07
C LEU A 35 13.87 -0.38 10.63
N LYS A 36 13.49 -0.31 11.90
CA LYS A 36 13.19 0.94 12.58
C LYS A 36 14.45 1.79 12.75
N SER A 37 15.57 1.19 13.18
CA SER A 37 16.87 1.86 13.23
C SER A 37 17.26 2.35 11.85
N GLN A 38 17.16 1.53 10.80
CA GLN A 38 17.46 1.97 9.44
C GLN A 38 16.54 3.12 8.99
N ALA A 39 15.24 3.06 9.28
CA ALA A 39 14.30 4.12 8.93
C ALA A 39 14.45 5.40 9.78
N GLU A 40 14.93 5.30 11.02
CA GLU A 40 15.21 6.42 11.93
C GLU A 40 16.60 7.04 11.67
N ASP A 41 17.62 6.24 11.34
CA ASP A 41 18.95 6.69 10.92
C ASP A 41 18.90 7.29 9.51
N ASP A 42 18.08 6.73 8.60
CA ASP A 42 17.73 7.34 7.31
C ASP A 42 16.70 8.47 7.45
N PHE A 43 16.30 8.87 8.66
CA PHE A 43 15.50 10.09 8.84
C PHE A 43 16.34 11.37 8.62
N GLU A 44 17.68 11.25 8.66
CA GLU A 44 18.62 12.24 8.11
C GLU A 44 18.99 11.95 6.62
N GLY A 45 18.59 10.79 6.09
CA GLY A 45 18.83 10.30 4.73
C GLY A 45 17.56 10.16 3.86
N LYS A 46 17.66 9.45 2.73
CA LYS A 46 16.52 9.14 1.84
C LYS A 46 16.09 7.70 2.11
N LEU A 47 14.85 7.47 2.54
CA LEU A 47 14.30 6.12 2.75
C LEU A 47 14.38 5.31 1.43
N SER A 48 14.83 4.06 1.52
CA SER A 48 14.93 3.14 0.37
C SER A 48 14.03 1.91 0.53
N MET A 49 13.52 1.41 -0.60
CA MET A 49 12.83 0.11 -0.67
C MET A 49 13.78 -1.08 -0.49
N ASP A 50 15.10 -0.87 -0.55
CA ASP A 50 16.10 -1.94 -0.36
C ASP A 50 16.03 -2.58 1.04
N ALA A 51 15.54 -1.84 2.03
CA ALA A 51 15.29 -2.35 3.38
C ALA A 51 14.14 -3.37 3.41
N PHE A 52 13.25 -3.36 2.41
CA PHE A 52 12.04 -4.20 2.35
C PHE A 52 12.14 -5.21 1.20
N THR A 53 12.75 -6.38 1.43
CA THR A 53 12.91 -7.40 0.38
C THR A 53 11.56 -7.94 -0.13
N GLU A 54 11.33 -7.95 -1.44
CA GLU A 54 10.12 -8.51 -2.06
C GLU A 54 9.86 -9.99 -1.68
N ASP A 55 8.61 -10.30 -1.32
CA ASP A 55 8.07 -11.67 -1.24
C ASP A 55 7.14 -11.98 -2.41
N TRP A 56 7.60 -12.87 -3.29
CA TRP A 56 6.88 -13.26 -4.50
C TRP A 56 5.62 -14.08 -4.18
N ASN A 57 5.58 -14.79 -3.05
CA ASN A 57 4.38 -15.53 -2.63
C ASN A 57 3.25 -14.58 -2.21
N ALA A 58 3.62 -13.40 -1.69
CA ALA A 58 2.70 -12.31 -1.38
C ALA A 58 2.41 -11.41 -2.59
N SER A 59 2.93 -11.77 -3.78
CA SER A 59 2.85 -10.96 -5.03
C SER A 59 3.37 -9.53 -4.86
N GLN A 60 4.47 -9.38 -4.12
CA GLN A 60 5.14 -8.10 -3.93
C GLN A 60 6.11 -7.80 -5.06
N PHE A 61 5.84 -6.75 -5.82
CA PHE A 61 6.72 -6.24 -6.86
C PHE A 61 6.89 -4.74 -6.67
N TRP A 62 8.10 -4.30 -6.40
CA TRP A 62 8.35 -2.89 -6.08
C TRP A 62 8.57 -2.09 -7.36
N TYR A 63 7.93 -0.91 -7.43
CA TYR A 63 8.26 0.06 -8.47
C TYR A 63 9.72 0.46 -8.38
N ASN A 64 10.32 0.80 -9.51
CA ASN A 64 11.59 1.50 -9.49
C ASN A 64 11.42 2.93 -8.95
N ASP A 65 12.53 3.56 -8.56
CA ASP A 65 12.52 4.89 -7.95
C ASP A 65 11.83 5.95 -8.83
N GLU A 66 12.02 5.89 -10.14
CA GLU A 66 11.43 6.82 -11.11
C GLU A 66 9.90 6.72 -11.12
N THR A 67 9.37 5.51 -11.27
CA THR A 67 7.93 5.22 -11.28
C THR A 67 7.29 5.61 -9.95
N ALA A 68 7.88 5.17 -8.84
CA ALA A 68 7.39 5.50 -7.50
C ALA A 68 7.38 7.01 -7.25
N THR A 69 8.41 7.73 -7.70
CA THR A 69 8.50 9.19 -7.55
C THR A 69 7.46 9.91 -8.40
N ALA A 70 7.26 9.48 -9.66
CA ALA A 70 6.25 10.08 -10.53
C ALA A 70 4.84 9.94 -9.95
N LEU A 71 4.49 8.75 -9.47
CA LEU A 71 3.19 8.47 -8.83
C LEU A 71 3.01 9.28 -7.55
N ALA A 72 4.03 9.33 -6.68
CA ALA A 72 4.01 10.11 -5.44
C ALA A 72 3.81 11.61 -5.69
N ARG A 73 4.48 12.18 -6.69
CA ARG A 73 4.30 13.57 -7.11
C ARG A 73 2.86 13.86 -7.52
N GLN A 74 2.21 12.94 -8.23
CA GLN A 74 0.81 13.13 -8.63
C GLN A 74 -0.17 13.09 -7.46
N LEU A 75 0.16 12.40 -6.37
CA LEU A 75 -0.62 12.44 -5.14
C LEU A 75 -0.42 13.77 -4.38
N LEU A 76 0.79 14.34 -4.42
CA LEU A 76 1.09 15.64 -3.79
C LEU A 76 0.69 16.86 -4.63
N ASP A 77 0.49 16.70 -5.93
CA ASP A 77 0.09 17.78 -6.84
C ASP A 77 -1.26 18.42 -6.41
N GLY A 78 -1.19 19.71 -6.03
CA GLY A 78 -2.32 20.45 -5.46
C GLY A 78 -2.78 19.97 -4.08
N ALA A 79 -1.99 19.15 -3.37
CA ALA A 79 -2.31 18.72 -2.01
C ALA A 79 -2.13 19.88 -1.01
N THR A 80 -2.96 19.88 0.00
CA THR A 80 -3.00 20.89 1.08
C THR A 80 -2.81 20.22 2.43
N ASP A 81 -2.70 20.99 3.51
CA ASP A 81 -2.62 20.44 4.87
C ASP A 81 -3.91 19.71 5.26
N GLU A 82 -5.04 20.04 4.62
CA GLU A 82 -6.33 19.37 4.80
C GLU A 82 -6.49 18.10 3.96
N SER A 83 -5.58 17.85 3.00
CA SER A 83 -5.67 16.69 2.12
C SER A 83 -5.38 15.39 2.88
N ARG A 84 -6.08 14.32 2.48
CA ARG A 84 -5.87 12.97 3.03
C ARG A 84 -5.54 11.99 1.91
N ILE A 85 -4.38 11.37 1.99
CA ILE A 85 -3.81 10.45 0.98
C ILE A 85 -3.82 9.02 1.51
N ALA A 86 -4.48 8.11 0.78
CA ALA A 86 -4.39 6.67 1.04
C ALA A 86 -3.50 6.01 -0.02
N VAL A 87 -2.52 5.24 0.46
CA VAL A 87 -1.68 4.38 -0.35
C VAL A 87 -2.08 2.94 -0.05
N VAL A 88 -2.73 2.28 -1.01
CA VAL A 88 -3.26 0.92 -0.84
C VAL A 88 -2.41 -0.06 -1.62
N SER A 89 -1.70 -0.94 -0.92
CA SER A 89 -0.87 -1.99 -1.53
C SER A 89 0.25 -1.48 -2.47
N ALA A 90 0.71 -0.23 -2.29
CA ALA A 90 1.70 0.42 -3.16
C ALA A 90 2.85 1.08 -2.35
N PRO A 91 3.66 0.28 -1.63
CA PRO A 91 4.55 0.81 -0.60
C PRO A 91 5.72 1.60 -1.17
N SER A 92 6.19 1.28 -2.39
CA SER A 92 7.21 2.06 -3.09
C SER A 92 6.78 3.53 -3.29
N ALA A 93 5.51 3.76 -3.64
CA ALA A 93 4.96 5.12 -3.78
C ALA A 93 4.86 5.83 -2.41
N PHE A 94 4.54 5.10 -1.34
CA PHE A 94 4.55 5.64 0.02
C PHE A 94 5.96 6.08 0.46
N ILE A 95 6.99 5.28 0.20
CA ILE A 95 8.37 5.65 0.52
C ILE A 95 8.78 6.93 -0.22
N GLN A 96 8.47 7.05 -1.51
CA GLN A 96 8.77 8.28 -2.25
C GLN A 96 7.93 9.48 -1.79
N LEU A 97 6.66 9.28 -1.37
CA LEU A 97 5.87 10.33 -0.72
C LEU A 97 6.57 10.88 0.53
N LYS A 98 7.06 10.00 1.40
CA LYS A 98 7.80 10.37 2.61
C LYS A 98 9.07 11.14 2.27
N ASN A 99 9.85 10.67 1.30
CA ASN A 99 11.08 11.32 0.85
C ASN A 99 10.83 12.72 0.27
N LEU A 100 9.78 12.90 -0.54
CA LEU A 100 9.43 14.20 -1.12
C LEU A 100 8.95 15.20 -0.08
N LEU A 101 8.25 14.75 0.97
CA LEU A 101 7.86 15.62 2.09
C LEU A 101 9.05 15.99 2.99
N ALA A 102 9.99 15.06 3.18
CA ALA A 102 11.21 15.28 3.96
C ALA A 102 12.21 16.21 3.26
N SER A 103 12.28 16.17 1.92
CA SER A 103 13.19 17.02 1.13
C SER A 103 12.87 18.52 1.23
N GLY A 104 11.65 18.87 1.68
CA GLY A 104 11.17 20.24 1.74
C GLY A 104 10.67 20.79 0.40
N GLU A 105 10.64 19.98 -0.66
CA GLU A 105 10.09 20.37 -1.96
C GLU A 105 8.60 20.72 -1.86
N TYR A 106 7.87 20.04 -0.97
CA TYR A 106 6.48 20.33 -0.65
C TYR A 106 6.38 20.88 0.77
N THR A 107 5.70 22.02 0.93
CA THR A 107 5.49 22.65 2.24
C THR A 107 4.27 22.12 2.97
N CYS A 108 3.29 21.58 2.25
CA CYS A 108 2.10 20.99 2.85
C CYS A 108 2.42 19.69 3.63
N ARG A 109 1.58 19.36 4.60
CA ARG A 109 1.70 18.18 5.47
C ARG A 109 0.37 17.43 5.51
N PRO A 110 -0.05 16.81 4.38
CA PRO A 110 -1.28 16.03 4.33
C PRO A 110 -1.24 14.82 5.27
N ASP A 111 -2.41 14.33 5.70
CA ASP A 111 -2.52 13.06 6.43
C ASP A 111 -2.35 11.89 5.46
N ILE A 112 -1.34 11.05 5.70
CA ILE A 112 -1.00 9.91 4.84
C ILE A 112 -1.26 8.61 5.61
N LYS A 113 -1.89 7.64 4.94
CA LYS A 113 -2.01 6.27 5.42
C LYS A 113 -1.49 5.26 4.39
N LEU A 114 -0.72 4.30 4.87
CA LEU A 114 -0.27 3.13 4.10
C LEU A 114 -1.08 1.92 4.53
N LEU A 115 -1.94 1.41 3.66
CA LEU A 115 -2.67 0.17 3.85
C LEU A 115 -1.86 -0.96 3.22
N GLU A 116 -1.24 -1.79 4.06
CA GLU A 116 -0.36 -2.87 3.60
C GLU A 116 -0.55 -4.18 4.36
N PHE A 117 -0.34 -5.29 3.64
CA PHE A 117 -0.34 -6.63 4.24
C PHE A 117 0.97 -6.92 4.97
N ASP A 118 2.06 -6.35 4.45
CA ASP A 118 3.39 -6.59 4.96
C ASP A 118 3.67 -5.80 6.25
N GLU A 119 3.67 -6.53 7.36
CA GLU A 119 3.85 -5.97 8.69
C GLU A 119 5.26 -5.38 8.92
N ARG A 120 6.22 -5.58 8.01
CA ARG A 120 7.51 -4.89 8.07
C ARG A 120 7.35 -3.37 7.95
N PHE A 121 6.32 -2.90 7.25
CA PHE A 121 6.01 -1.47 7.15
C PHE A 121 5.42 -0.90 8.46
N ALA A 122 5.13 -1.72 9.48
CA ALA A 122 4.65 -1.23 10.77
C ALA A 122 5.67 -0.36 11.53
N VAL A 123 6.90 -0.24 11.03
CA VAL A 123 7.88 0.76 11.51
C VAL A 123 7.40 2.19 11.29
N PHE A 124 6.51 2.40 10.30
CA PHE A 124 5.91 3.69 10.01
C PHE A 124 4.62 3.91 10.82
N LYS A 125 4.47 5.09 11.43
CA LYS A 125 3.24 5.46 12.15
C LYS A 125 2.01 5.57 11.22
N GLU A 126 2.23 5.73 9.92
CA GLU A 126 1.22 5.82 8.88
C GLU A 126 0.68 4.45 8.45
N PHE A 127 1.32 3.36 8.88
CA PHE A 127 0.93 1.99 8.54
C PHE A 127 -0.41 1.59 9.16
N VAL A 128 -1.22 0.94 8.34
CA VAL A 128 -2.50 0.32 8.70
C VAL A 128 -2.46 -1.11 8.16
N PRO A 129 -2.52 -2.14 9.03
CA PRO A 129 -2.61 -3.53 8.59
C PRO A 129 -3.81 -3.70 7.67
N TYR A 130 -3.57 -4.23 6.48
CA TYR A 130 -4.61 -4.38 5.46
C TYR A 130 -4.50 -5.73 4.77
N ASP A 131 -5.63 -6.42 4.73
CA ASP A 131 -5.83 -7.67 4.01
C ASP A 131 -7.00 -7.45 3.06
N PHE A 132 -6.78 -7.60 1.75
CA PHE A 132 -7.82 -7.37 0.75
C PHE A 132 -8.98 -8.36 0.90
N GLU A 133 -8.75 -9.56 1.47
CA GLU A 133 -9.81 -10.51 1.82
C GLU A 133 -10.76 -9.94 2.89
N LYS A 134 -10.27 -8.95 3.65
CA LYS A 134 -10.99 -8.22 4.70
C LYS A 134 -11.13 -6.74 4.33
N ALA A 135 -11.37 -6.44 3.05
CA ALA A 135 -11.40 -5.12 2.40
C ALA A 135 -11.84 -3.92 3.26
N ILE A 136 -12.87 -4.07 4.10
CA ILE A 136 -13.45 -2.97 4.91
C ILE A 136 -13.32 -3.17 6.43
N GLN A 137 -12.52 -4.14 6.90
CA GLN A 137 -12.16 -4.28 8.32
C GLN A 137 -11.05 -3.28 8.66
N LEU A 138 -11.38 -1.99 8.56
CA LEU A 138 -10.48 -0.87 8.73
C LEU A 138 -10.97 0.07 9.86
N PRO A 139 -10.07 0.86 10.46
CA PRO A 139 -10.45 1.85 11.47
C PRO A 139 -11.54 2.80 10.96
N HIS A 140 -12.63 2.96 11.72
CA HIS A 140 -13.84 3.65 11.25
C HIS A 140 -13.59 5.12 10.84
N GLU A 141 -12.62 5.78 11.47
CA GLU A 141 -12.19 7.16 11.16
C GLU A 141 -11.62 7.35 9.75
N MET A 142 -11.27 6.27 9.07
CA MET A 142 -10.78 6.27 7.68
C MET A 142 -11.91 6.29 6.65
N LYS A 143 -13.13 5.91 7.06
CA LYS A 143 -14.28 5.84 6.16
C LYS A 143 -14.59 7.19 5.54
N ALA A 144 -14.76 7.22 4.22
CA ALA A 144 -15.19 8.38 3.46
C ALA A 144 -14.41 9.66 3.80
N SER A 145 -13.08 9.56 3.83
CA SER A 145 -12.22 10.62 4.33
C SER A 145 -11.06 11.00 3.43
N PHE A 146 -10.74 10.19 2.42
CA PHE A 146 -9.61 10.41 1.53
C PHE A 146 -10.03 11.09 0.22
N ASP A 147 -9.25 12.07 -0.22
CA ASP A 147 -9.44 12.78 -1.49
C ASP A 147 -8.40 12.39 -2.54
N ARG A 148 -7.35 11.68 -2.14
CA ARG A 148 -6.26 11.19 -3.00
C ARG A 148 -5.99 9.74 -2.66
N ILE A 149 -6.07 8.87 -3.66
CA ILE A 149 -5.87 7.43 -3.46
C ILE A 149 -5.00 6.88 -4.58
N ILE A 150 -3.99 6.10 -4.21
CA ILE A 150 -3.32 5.16 -5.12
C ILE A 150 -3.62 3.73 -4.67
N CYS A 151 -3.85 2.83 -5.61
CA CYS A 151 -4.10 1.42 -5.34
C CYS A 151 -3.33 0.53 -6.32
N ASP A 152 -2.58 -0.45 -5.80
CA ASP A 152 -1.95 -1.51 -6.58
C ASP A 152 -2.28 -2.89 -5.99
N PRO A 153 -3.41 -3.50 -6.38
CA PRO A 153 -3.84 -4.76 -5.79
C PRO A 153 -2.89 -5.91 -6.14
N PRO A 154 -2.60 -6.83 -5.20
CA PRO A 154 -1.52 -7.82 -5.35
C PRO A 154 -1.77 -8.86 -6.46
N PHE A 155 -3.03 -9.12 -6.83
CA PHE A 155 -3.37 -10.17 -7.79
C PHE A 155 -4.13 -9.66 -9.01
N LEU A 156 -3.82 -10.26 -10.17
CA LEU A 156 -4.50 -10.00 -11.45
C LEU A 156 -5.77 -10.87 -11.60
N SER A 157 -6.67 -10.78 -10.63
CA SER A 157 -7.95 -11.49 -10.63
C SER A 157 -9.13 -10.56 -10.37
N ASP A 158 -10.27 -10.84 -11.01
CA ASP A 158 -11.50 -10.05 -10.84
C ASP A 158 -11.90 -9.91 -9.35
N ASP A 159 -11.73 -10.96 -8.56
CA ASP A 159 -12.05 -10.96 -7.12
C ASP A 159 -11.15 -10.01 -6.33
N CYS A 160 -9.82 -10.09 -6.52
CA CYS A 160 -8.86 -9.19 -5.87
C CYS A 160 -9.11 -7.74 -6.26
N GLN A 161 -9.29 -7.47 -7.56
CA GLN A 161 -9.58 -6.12 -8.06
C GLN A 161 -10.89 -5.57 -7.51
N THR A 162 -11.93 -6.41 -7.42
CA THR A 162 -13.23 -6.02 -6.85
C THR A 162 -13.11 -5.69 -5.37
N LYS A 163 -12.42 -6.53 -4.58
CA LYS A 163 -12.20 -6.29 -3.15
C LYS A 163 -11.38 -5.02 -2.90
N ALA A 164 -10.32 -4.80 -3.67
CA ALA A 164 -9.54 -3.56 -3.58
C ALA A 164 -10.38 -2.33 -3.94
N ALA A 165 -11.22 -2.41 -4.97
CA ALA A 165 -12.13 -1.33 -5.34
C ALA A 165 -13.19 -1.05 -4.26
N LEU A 166 -13.66 -2.07 -3.53
CA LEU A 166 -14.53 -1.89 -2.36
C LEU A 166 -13.80 -1.09 -1.28
N THR A 167 -12.55 -1.40 -0.99
CA THR A 167 -11.69 -0.64 -0.06
C THR A 167 -11.55 0.81 -0.50
N VAL A 168 -11.12 1.04 -1.75
CA VAL A 168 -10.90 2.39 -2.31
C VAL A 168 -12.18 3.22 -2.23
N ARG A 169 -13.33 2.64 -2.59
CA ARG A 169 -14.63 3.31 -2.50
C ARG A 169 -15.06 3.60 -1.07
N TRP A 170 -14.74 2.72 -0.13
CA TRP A 170 -15.05 2.92 1.29
C TRP A 170 -14.20 4.04 1.90
N LEU A 171 -12.94 4.20 1.46
CA LEU A 171 -12.02 5.25 1.87
C LEU A 171 -12.35 6.62 1.26
N ALA A 172 -12.77 6.65 -0.01
CA ALA A 172 -12.98 7.89 -0.76
C ALA A 172 -14.07 8.78 -0.12
N LYS A 173 -13.73 10.04 0.14
CA LYS A 173 -14.64 11.07 0.67
C LYS A 173 -15.83 11.32 -0.24
N SER A 174 -15.61 11.21 -1.54
CA SER A 174 -16.63 11.31 -2.58
C SER A 174 -16.22 10.45 -3.76
N TRP A 175 -17.21 10.03 -4.55
CA TRP A 175 -17.01 9.15 -5.71
C TRP A 175 -17.33 9.89 -7.01
N THR A 176 -16.68 11.05 -7.21
CA THR A 176 -16.79 11.84 -8.45
C THR A 176 -15.41 12.24 -8.97
N PRO A 177 -15.24 12.44 -10.28
CA PRO A 177 -13.95 12.82 -10.87
C PRO A 177 -13.35 14.11 -10.30
N GLU A 178 -14.18 15.06 -9.90
CA GLU A 178 -13.76 16.39 -9.43
C GLU A 178 -13.29 16.40 -7.97
N SER A 179 -13.69 15.38 -7.20
CA SER A 179 -13.52 15.33 -5.74
C SER A 179 -12.55 14.26 -5.26
N LEU A 180 -12.20 13.32 -6.14
CA LEU A 180 -11.28 12.23 -5.88
C LEU A 180 -10.18 12.23 -6.94
N ARG A 181 -8.93 12.33 -6.52
CA ARG A 181 -7.78 12.03 -7.36
C ARG A 181 -7.41 10.56 -7.19
N LEU A 182 -7.61 9.75 -8.22
CA LEU A 182 -7.41 8.30 -8.16
C LEU A 182 -6.38 7.83 -9.17
N ILE A 183 -5.44 7.03 -8.67
CA ILE A 183 -4.47 6.27 -9.47
C ILE A 183 -4.68 4.79 -9.14
N VAL A 184 -4.76 3.94 -10.16
CA VAL A 184 -4.78 2.48 -10.01
C VAL A 184 -3.70 1.92 -10.90
N CYS A 185 -2.80 1.13 -10.34
CA CYS A 185 -1.77 0.41 -11.07
C CYS A 185 -2.11 -1.07 -10.99
N THR A 186 -2.13 -1.76 -12.12
CA THR A 186 -2.33 -3.22 -12.17
C THR A 186 -1.98 -3.74 -13.56
N GLY A 187 -2.11 -5.04 -13.79
CA GLY A 187 -1.83 -5.67 -15.07
C GLY A 187 -2.81 -5.25 -16.17
N GLU A 188 -2.31 -5.19 -17.41
CA GLU A 188 -3.07 -4.80 -18.61
C GLU A 188 -4.45 -5.46 -18.74
N ARG A 189 -4.55 -6.72 -18.31
CA ARG A 189 -5.71 -7.58 -18.53
C ARG A 189 -6.90 -7.14 -17.72
N MET A 190 -6.64 -6.35 -16.68
CA MET A 190 -7.65 -5.79 -15.81
C MET A 190 -8.23 -4.50 -16.39
N GLU A 191 -7.73 -3.98 -17.51
CA GLU A 191 -8.16 -2.70 -18.09
C GLU A 191 -9.69 -2.58 -18.22
N SER A 192 -10.34 -3.60 -18.79
CA SER A 192 -11.79 -3.58 -18.98
C SER A 192 -12.56 -3.47 -17.66
N ILE A 193 -12.15 -4.22 -16.63
CA ILE A 193 -12.81 -4.18 -15.32
C ILE A 193 -12.49 -2.88 -14.57
N ILE A 194 -11.26 -2.36 -14.67
CA ILE A 194 -10.84 -1.10 -14.04
C ILE A 194 -11.59 0.09 -14.65
N THR A 195 -11.54 0.25 -15.97
CA THR A 195 -12.03 1.45 -16.67
C THR A 195 -13.54 1.43 -16.93
N SER A 196 -14.15 0.26 -17.12
CA SER A 196 -15.57 0.18 -17.50
C SER A 196 -16.50 -0.21 -16.35
N LYS A 197 -15.96 -0.82 -15.27
CA LYS A 197 -16.78 -1.32 -14.16
C LYS A 197 -16.43 -0.66 -12.82
N LEU A 198 -15.29 -1.03 -12.23
CA LEU A 198 -14.95 -0.72 -10.84
C LEU A 198 -14.75 0.78 -10.64
N TYR A 199 -13.98 1.42 -11.52
CA TYR A 199 -13.59 2.82 -11.40
C TYR A 199 -14.13 3.69 -12.55
N GLY A 200 -14.88 3.12 -13.50
CA GLY A 200 -15.43 3.88 -14.63
C GLY A 200 -16.30 5.07 -14.23
N LYS A 201 -17.06 4.95 -13.12
CA LYS A 201 -17.89 6.06 -12.61
C LYS A 201 -17.10 7.25 -12.09
N VAL A 202 -15.86 7.05 -11.64
CA VAL A 202 -14.96 8.14 -11.21
C VAL A 202 -14.08 8.64 -12.35
N GLY A 203 -14.30 8.14 -13.57
CA GLY A 203 -13.65 8.64 -14.79
C GLY A 203 -12.27 8.03 -15.05
N THR A 204 -11.91 6.93 -14.39
CA THR A 204 -10.61 6.28 -14.58
C THR A 204 -10.46 5.75 -16.01
N LYS A 205 -9.34 6.10 -16.65
CA LYS A 205 -8.95 5.66 -17.99
C LYS A 205 -7.50 5.19 -17.98
N THR A 206 -7.15 4.37 -18.97
CA THR A 206 -5.77 3.96 -19.24
C THR A 206 -4.93 5.18 -19.59
N THR A 207 -3.76 5.30 -18.99
CA THR A 207 -2.79 6.36 -19.29
C THR A 207 -1.70 5.86 -20.23
N ASP A 208 -0.95 6.77 -20.85
CA ASP A 208 0.25 6.47 -21.63
C ASP A 208 1.51 6.27 -20.76
N TYR A 209 1.37 6.23 -19.43
CA TYR A 209 2.47 6.04 -18.51
C TYR A 209 2.92 4.57 -18.42
N GLU A 210 4.21 4.34 -18.62
CA GLU A 210 4.84 3.02 -18.52
C GLU A 210 5.28 2.74 -17.08
N ILE A 211 4.64 1.77 -16.41
CA ILE A 211 5.02 1.33 -15.06
C ILE A 211 6.26 0.44 -15.12
N LYS A 212 7.29 0.78 -14.33
CA LYS A 212 8.54 0.01 -14.22
C LYS A 212 8.78 -0.48 -12.80
N HIS A 213 9.20 -1.74 -12.70
CA HIS A 213 9.53 -2.40 -11.43
C HIS A 213 11.04 -2.54 -11.25
N ALA A 214 11.52 -2.50 -10.00
CA ALA A 214 12.94 -2.50 -9.67
C ALA A 214 13.67 -3.77 -10.16
N LYS A 215 13.03 -4.95 -10.03
CA LYS A 215 13.60 -6.23 -10.49
C LYS A 215 13.06 -6.71 -11.83
N GLY A 216 12.31 -5.86 -12.53
CA GLY A 216 11.59 -6.22 -13.74
C GLY A 216 10.42 -7.17 -13.46
N LEU A 217 9.39 -7.10 -14.30
CA LEU A 217 8.22 -7.98 -14.21
C LEU A 217 7.82 -8.40 -15.63
N SER A 218 7.55 -9.69 -15.84
CA SER A 218 7.15 -10.19 -17.16
C SER A 218 5.72 -9.81 -17.54
N ASN A 219 4.86 -9.53 -16.55
CA ASN A 219 3.50 -9.08 -16.80
C ASN A 219 3.52 -7.61 -17.22
N GLU A 220 2.79 -7.29 -18.28
CA GLU A 220 2.59 -5.90 -18.69
C GLU A 220 1.70 -5.20 -17.66
N PHE A 221 2.26 -4.19 -16.99
CA PHE A 221 1.55 -3.34 -16.03
C PHE A 221 1.18 -2.02 -16.68
N ARG A 222 0.05 -1.46 -16.26
CA ARG A 222 -0.45 -0.17 -16.73
C ARG A 222 -0.83 0.72 -15.55
N CYS A 223 -0.73 2.03 -15.80
CA CYS A 223 -1.28 3.05 -14.92
C CYS A 223 -2.65 3.49 -15.46
N TYR A 224 -3.66 3.47 -14.58
CA TYR A 224 -4.99 3.98 -14.84
C TYR A 224 -5.25 5.16 -13.90
N ALA A 225 -5.75 6.28 -14.44
CA ALA A 225 -6.00 7.47 -13.64
C ALA A 225 -7.27 8.19 -14.11
N ASN A 226 -7.92 8.91 -13.21
CA ASN A 226 -9.09 9.75 -13.55
C ASN A 226 -8.73 11.20 -13.92
N PHE A 227 -7.45 11.48 -14.11
CA PHE A 227 -6.91 12.78 -14.48
C PHE A 227 -5.68 12.61 -15.38
N GLU A 228 -5.41 13.64 -16.17
CA GLU A 228 -4.15 13.81 -16.88
C GLU A 228 -3.22 14.73 -16.08
N CYS A 229 -1.92 14.62 -16.31
CA CYS A 229 -0.93 15.47 -15.67
C CYS A 229 0.26 15.74 -16.61
N GLU A 230 1.37 16.22 -16.05
CA GLU A 230 2.62 16.38 -16.81
C GLU A 230 3.26 15.04 -17.15
N ALA A 231 3.16 14.05 -16.25
CA ALA A 231 3.78 12.73 -16.43
C ALA A 231 3.00 11.84 -17.41
N TRP A 232 1.70 12.08 -17.61
CA TRP A 232 0.88 11.23 -18.47
C TRP A 232 -0.36 11.92 -19.05
N LYS A 233 -0.80 11.37 -20.18
CA LYS A 233 -2.10 11.63 -20.84
C LYS A 233 -2.91 10.34 -20.90
N TRP A 234 -4.18 10.45 -21.23
CA TRP A 234 -4.97 9.25 -21.52
C TRP A 234 -4.49 8.60 -22.81
N ALA A 235 -4.30 7.28 -22.77
CA ALA A 235 -3.93 6.51 -23.94
C ALA A 235 -5.02 6.67 -25.01
N ALA A 236 -4.59 6.81 -26.28
CA ALA A 236 -5.53 6.84 -27.39
C ALA A 236 -6.29 5.51 -27.46
N SER A 237 -7.63 5.60 -27.41
CA SER A 237 -8.56 4.49 -27.55
C SER A 237 -8.71 4.03 -28.99
#